data_AF-A0A7S4T7P4-F1
#
_entry.id   AF-A0A7S4T7P4-F1
#
_cell.length_a   1.000
_cell.length_b   1.000
_cell.length_c   1.000
_cell.angle_alpha   90.00
_cell.angle_beta   90.00
_cell.angle_gamma   90.00
#
_symmetry.space_group_name_H-M   'P 1'
#
loop_
_entity.id
_entity.type
_entity.pdbx_description
1 polymer ?
#
loop_
_entity_poly.entity_id
_entity_poly.type
_entity_poly.pdbx_seq_one_letter_code
_entity_poly.pdbx_strand_id
1 'polypeptide(L)'
;AQGSGDSRSREPGEGLMAQPRVGVYFCRQAARCVAAVPGGEGGRHRFMVGTCALQQRNEIHLLEFSEDTAEVICRQALPHEDEIWLLNVSPQDGRQVLTYSGGKSPAALRLWRTSDPDSQEATLQQVSSLADDETPLTAVKSALWDPHNEQNMVVADTEAVHVFQGAASSAHFRRLNTVHVGQRCSGACLDPHHAQQVSTVDDAHLKTWDLRSSKLAFKKDGAHLFGARDVDYNPNVPYQVLTTGEDATLRFWDLRQLQKPLRALSGGHHHWATRARFNGHHDQLVLSCGTDSAVCLWRAGSVASVPLGAEAGGEDAASAEAKRPPDGLIRRYEEHEDSVYSCCWSAVDAWVFASVSYDGKLVVNRVPGEEKYRILL
;
A
#
# COMPACT_ATOMS: atom_id res chain seq x y z
N ALA A 1 14.74 55.18 49.00
CA ALA A 1 13.61 54.38 48.49
C ALA A 1 13.53 54.57 46.99
N GLN A 2 14.12 53.66 46.21
CA GLN A 2 13.93 53.54 44.76
C GLN A 2 14.27 52.09 44.43
N GLY A 3 13.22 51.30 44.14
CA GLY A 3 13.33 49.91 43.71
C GLY A 3 13.52 49.87 42.21
N SER A 4 14.57 49.19 41.77
CA SER A 4 14.86 48.84 40.38
C SER A 4 13.86 47.80 39.88
N GLY A 5 13.08 48.15 38.86
CA GLY A 5 12.22 47.23 38.12
C GLY A 5 13.04 46.43 37.11
N ASP A 6 13.01 45.10 37.25
CA ASP A 6 13.59 44.16 36.31
C ASP A 6 12.51 43.77 35.29
N SER A 7 12.68 44.21 34.04
CA SER A 7 11.74 43.99 32.94
C SER A 7 12.19 42.76 32.14
N ARG A 8 11.66 41.60 32.50
CA ARG A 8 11.81 40.39 31.67
C ARG A 8 10.91 40.50 30.44
N SER A 9 11.55 40.74 29.31
CA SER A 9 11.02 40.56 27.96
C SER A 9 10.45 39.14 27.80
N ARG A 10 9.13 39.02 27.60
CA ARG A 10 8.51 37.80 27.10
C ARG A 10 8.86 37.66 25.62
N GLU A 11 9.64 36.65 25.28
CA GLU A 11 9.79 36.20 23.90
C GLU A 11 8.41 35.78 23.34
N PRO A 12 8.09 36.12 22.09
CA PRO A 12 6.86 35.66 21.45
C PRO A 12 6.98 34.15 21.22
N GLY A 13 6.03 33.40 21.79
CA GLY A 13 5.98 31.95 21.65
C GLY A 13 5.95 31.54 20.18
N GLU A 14 6.87 30.66 19.80
CA GLU A 14 6.75 29.85 18.60
C GLU A 14 5.36 29.21 18.62
N GLY A 15 4.50 29.60 17.67
CA GLY A 15 3.22 28.94 17.48
C GLY A 15 3.50 27.49 17.14
N LEU A 16 3.32 26.58 18.10
CA LEU A 16 3.17 25.16 17.81
C LEU A 16 2.05 25.07 16.76
N MET A 17 2.41 24.82 15.49
CA MET A 17 1.44 24.35 14.52
C MET A 17 0.80 23.11 15.15
N ALA A 18 -0.50 23.18 15.43
CA ALA A 18 -1.24 22.05 15.96
C ALA A 18 -0.99 20.86 15.03
N GLN A 19 -0.47 19.76 15.57
CA GLN A 19 -0.28 18.56 14.77
C GLN A 19 -1.64 18.19 14.15
N PRO A 20 -1.68 17.86 12.84
CA PRO A 20 -2.93 17.46 12.21
C PRO A 20 -3.51 16.29 13.00
N ARG A 21 -4.78 16.40 13.37
CA ARG A 21 -5.45 15.36 14.16
C ARG A 21 -5.44 14.05 13.36
N VAL A 22 -4.93 13.01 14.01
CA VAL A 22 -4.83 11.66 13.44
C VAL A 22 -6.17 10.94 13.64
N GLY A 23 -6.66 10.29 12.58
CA GLY A 23 -7.84 9.45 12.67
C GLY A 23 -7.47 8.08 13.24
N VAL A 24 -8.19 7.60 14.25
CA VAL A 24 -7.92 6.28 14.87
C VAL A 24 -9.21 5.49 14.99
N TYR A 25 -9.15 4.20 14.64
CA TYR A 25 -10.24 3.25 14.82
C TYR A 25 -9.71 1.90 15.30
N PHE A 26 -10.47 1.20 16.14
CA PHE A 26 -10.12 -0.14 16.63
C PHE A 26 -11.16 -1.15 16.17
N CYS A 27 -10.72 -2.14 15.38
CA CYS A 27 -11.57 -3.23 14.89
C CYS A 27 -12.03 -4.18 15.99
N ARG A 28 -11.48 -4.10 17.21
CA ARG A 28 -11.67 -5.04 18.36
C ARG A 28 -11.04 -6.41 18.17
N GLN A 29 -10.98 -6.93 16.94
CA GLN A 29 -10.21 -8.12 16.58
C GLN A 29 -8.89 -7.75 15.92
N ALA A 30 -7.95 -8.70 15.94
CA ALA A 30 -6.70 -8.58 15.21
C ALA A 30 -6.95 -8.35 13.72
N ALA A 31 -6.12 -7.52 13.08
CA ALA A 31 -6.25 -7.19 11.66
C ALA A 31 -4.89 -7.17 10.96
N ARG A 32 -4.88 -7.43 9.65
CA ARG A 32 -3.62 -7.52 8.88
C ARG A 32 -3.65 -6.80 7.54
N CYS A 33 -4.83 -6.49 7.02
CA CYS A 33 -4.99 -5.95 5.68
C CYS A 33 -5.87 -4.70 5.73
N VAL A 34 -5.46 -3.68 4.96
CA VAL A 34 -6.23 -2.46 4.72
C VAL A 34 -6.13 -2.13 3.23
N ALA A 35 -7.25 -1.75 2.63
CA ALA A 35 -7.32 -1.26 1.27
C ALA A 35 -8.15 0.02 1.19
N ALA A 36 -7.76 0.94 0.32
CA ALA A 36 -8.55 2.12 0.02
C ALA A 36 -9.74 1.75 -0.86
N VAL A 37 -10.88 2.41 -0.61
CA VAL A 37 -12.11 2.22 -1.37
C VAL A 37 -12.33 3.47 -2.24
N PRO A 38 -12.49 3.32 -3.56
CA PRO A 38 -12.75 4.45 -4.46
C PRO A 38 -14.15 5.06 -4.22
N GLY A 39 -14.35 6.29 -4.68
CA GLY A 39 -15.65 6.97 -4.69
C GLY A 39 -16.05 7.66 -3.39
N GLY A 40 -15.10 8.12 -2.58
CA GLY A 40 -15.38 9.10 -1.52
C GLY A 40 -15.55 10.51 -2.10
N GLU A 41 -16.42 11.31 -1.49
CA GLU A 41 -16.71 12.70 -1.89
C GLU A 41 -16.29 13.69 -0.79
N GLY A 42 -15.80 14.86 -1.18
CA GLY A 42 -15.68 16.04 -0.30
C GLY A 42 -14.92 15.82 1.01
N GLY A 43 -13.65 15.39 0.95
CA GLY A 43 -12.81 15.19 2.15
C GLY A 43 -13.20 13.96 2.99
N ARG A 44 -14.01 13.06 2.43
CA ARG A 44 -14.33 11.76 3.02
C ARG A 44 -13.54 10.66 2.34
N HIS A 45 -12.80 9.88 3.12
CA HIS A 45 -11.94 8.81 2.64
C HIS A 45 -12.46 7.49 3.17
N ARG A 46 -12.66 6.50 2.30
CA ARG A 46 -13.14 5.18 2.70
C ARG A 46 -12.02 4.15 2.64
N PHE A 47 -11.98 3.28 3.65
CA PHE A 47 -11.02 2.18 3.76
C PHE A 47 -11.74 0.91 4.20
N MET A 48 -11.30 -0.24 3.70
CA MET A 48 -11.75 -1.55 4.20
C MET A 48 -10.64 -2.21 4.98
N VAL A 49 -10.95 -2.70 6.18
CA VAL A 49 -10.04 -3.46 7.03
C VAL A 49 -10.58 -4.85 7.26
N GLY A 50 -9.78 -5.88 7.01
CA GLY A 50 -10.14 -7.28 7.25
C GLY A 50 -9.55 -7.79 8.57
N THR A 51 -10.38 -8.38 9.42
CA THR A 51 -9.94 -9.01 10.67
C THR A 51 -9.44 -10.44 10.44
N CYS A 52 -8.56 -10.91 11.33
CA CYS A 52 -7.94 -12.24 11.29
C CYS A 52 -7.86 -12.87 12.69
N ALA A 53 -8.90 -12.74 13.50
CA ALA A 53 -8.95 -13.38 14.81
C ALA A 53 -9.15 -14.90 14.67
N LEU A 54 -8.32 -15.65 15.40
CA LEU A 54 -8.40 -17.10 15.51
C LEU A 54 -9.69 -17.50 16.24
N GLN A 55 -10.44 -18.44 15.67
CA GLN A 55 -11.64 -19.06 16.26
C GLN A 55 -12.80 -18.11 16.59
N GLN A 56 -12.67 -16.81 16.32
CA GLN A 56 -13.74 -15.83 16.46
C GLN A 56 -14.40 -15.55 15.10
N ARG A 57 -15.54 -14.84 15.11
CA ARG A 57 -16.13 -14.33 13.87
C ARG A 57 -15.26 -13.19 13.36
N ASN A 58 -14.93 -13.24 12.07
CA ASN A 58 -14.18 -12.18 11.40
C ASN A 58 -15.13 -11.25 10.65
N GLU A 59 -14.67 -10.06 10.34
CA GLU A 59 -15.45 -9.00 9.72
C GLU A 59 -14.57 -8.20 8.75
N ILE A 60 -15.19 -7.65 7.71
CA ILE A 60 -14.63 -6.57 6.90
C ILE A 60 -15.28 -5.28 7.38
N HIS A 61 -14.49 -4.39 7.96
CA HIS A 61 -14.96 -3.09 8.42
C HIS A 61 -14.82 -2.08 7.28
N LEU A 62 -15.94 -1.53 6.81
CA LEU A 62 -15.96 -0.37 5.92
C LEU A 62 -15.91 0.89 6.78
N LEU A 63 -14.78 1.56 6.75
CA LEU A 63 -14.46 2.73 7.56
C LEU A 63 -14.49 3.98 6.70
N GLU A 64 -14.97 5.09 7.28
CA GLU A 64 -14.94 6.40 6.65
C GLU A 64 -14.21 7.38 7.58
N PHE A 65 -13.19 8.03 7.04
CA PHE A 65 -12.46 9.12 7.66
C PHE A 65 -12.96 10.46 7.11
N SER A 66 -13.25 11.39 8.00
CA SER A 66 -13.65 12.77 7.67
C SER A 66 -12.49 13.72 7.89
N GLU A 67 -12.10 14.48 6.87
CA GLU A 67 -11.04 15.46 7.02
C GLU A 67 -11.36 16.60 7.97
N ASP A 68 -12.63 17.00 8.04
CA ASP A 68 -13.08 18.13 8.86
C ASP A 68 -13.03 17.81 10.35
N THR A 69 -13.45 16.60 10.73
CA THR A 69 -13.53 16.18 12.13
C THR A 69 -12.29 15.40 12.58
N ALA A 70 -11.53 14.86 11.62
CA ALA A 70 -10.46 13.88 11.84
C ALA A 70 -10.94 12.61 12.56
N GLU A 71 -12.23 12.30 12.45
CA GLU A 71 -12.82 11.09 13.03
C GLU A 71 -12.88 9.97 12.01
N VAL A 72 -12.73 8.74 12.49
CA VAL A 72 -12.94 7.52 11.70
C VAL A 72 -14.18 6.82 12.25
N ILE A 73 -15.19 6.65 11.41
CA ILE A 73 -16.42 5.94 11.75
C ILE A 73 -16.50 4.62 10.99
N CYS A 74 -17.05 3.58 11.62
CA CYS A 74 -17.40 2.34 10.94
C CYS A 74 -18.80 2.47 10.35
N ARG A 75 -18.89 2.49 9.02
CA ARG A 75 -20.15 2.55 8.27
C ARG A 75 -20.83 1.19 8.27
N GLN A 76 -20.06 0.13 8.01
CA GLN A 76 -20.57 -1.24 7.95
C GLN A 76 -19.52 -2.22 8.49
N ALA A 77 -19.99 -3.23 9.23
CA ALA A 77 -19.21 -4.40 9.60
C ALA A 77 -19.79 -5.61 8.85
N LEU A 78 -19.08 -6.05 7.81
CA LEU A 78 -19.52 -7.10 6.91
C LEU A 78 -19.03 -8.45 7.44
N PRO A 79 -19.91 -9.39 7.79
CA PRO A 79 -19.50 -10.63 8.43
C PRO A 79 -18.70 -11.54 7.49
N HIS A 80 -17.67 -12.18 8.03
CA HIS A 80 -16.78 -13.10 7.34
C HIS A 80 -16.42 -14.30 8.24
N GLU A 81 -16.55 -15.53 7.75
CA GLU A 81 -16.42 -16.75 8.58
C GLU A 81 -14.98 -17.04 9.02
N ASP A 82 -14.02 -16.80 8.12
CA ASP A 82 -12.61 -17.18 8.25
C ASP A 82 -11.68 -15.97 8.42
N GLU A 83 -10.42 -16.23 8.81
CA GLU A 83 -9.41 -15.19 8.96
C GLU A 83 -9.07 -14.56 7.62
N ILE A 84 -9.05 -13.24 7.55
CA ILE A 84 -8.74 -12.51 6.32
C ILE A 84 -7.24 -12.19 6.30
N TRP A 85 -6.50 -12.88 5.43
CA TRP A 85 -5.06 -12.70 5.30
C TRP A 85 -4.67 -11.72 4.20
N LEU A 86 -5.52 -11.57 3.16
CA LEU A 86 -5.40 -10.53 2.13
C LEU A 86 -6.77 -9.93 1.85
N LEU A 87 -6.80 -8.64 1.60
CA LEU A 87 -7.98 -7.88 1.20
C LEU A 87 -7.58 -6.87 0.13
N ASN A 88 -8.24 -6.90 -1.02
CA ASN A 88 -8.06 -5.91 -2.09
C ASN A 88 -9.41 -5.49 -2.65
N VAL A 89 -9.59 -4.19 -2.83
CA VAL A 89 -10.82 -3.61 -3.39
C VAL A 89 -10.58 -3.32 -4.87
N SER A 90 -11.58 -3.52 -5.71
CA SER A 90 -11.46 -3.14 -7.12
C SER A 90 -11.28 -1.63 -7.24
N PRO A 91 -10.26 -1.16 -7.99
CA PRO A 91 -10.00 0.26 -8.16
C PRO A 91 -11.10 0.97 -8.97
N GLN A 92 -11.91 0.22 -9.73
CA GLN A 92 -13.00 0.76 -10.56
C GLN A 92 -14.36 0.64 -9.87
N ASP A 93 -14.58 -0.47 -9.15
CA ASP A 93 -15.82 -0.74 -8.43
C ASP A 93 -15.52 -0.98 -6.95
N GLY A 94 -15.74 0.06 -6.13
CA GLY A 94 -15.50 -0.01 -4.69
C GLY A 94 -16.36 -1.02 -3.92
N ARG A 95 -17.29 -1.73 -4.59
CA ARG A 95 -18.12 -2.78 -4.01
C ARG A 95 -17.60 -4.19 -4.26
N GLN A 96 -16.61 -4.35 -5.16
CA GLN A 96 -15.98 -5.64 -5.42
C GLN A 96 -14.73 -5.80 -4.57
N VAL A 97 -14.70 -6.89 -3.79
CA VAL A 97 -13.65 -7.15 -2.81
C VAL A 97 -13.12 -8.55 -2.98
N LEU A 98 -11.80 -8.67 -3.04
CA LEU A 98 -11.10 -9.95 -3.00
C LEU A 98 -10.63 -10.20 -1.59
N THR A 99 -10.92 -11.40 -1.08
CA THR A 99 -10.31 -11.88 0.16
C THR A 99 -9.60 -13.19 -0.07
N TYR A 100 -8.37 -13.31 0.43
CA TYR A 100 -7.75 -14.61 0.65
C TYR A 100 -7.89 -14.92 2.13
N SER A 101 -8.62 -15.99 2.42
CA SER A 101 -8.99 -16.34 3.78
C SER A 101 -8.84 -17.82 4.05
N GLY A 102 -8.54 -18.17 5.30
CA GLY A 102 -8.49 -19.55 5.77
C GLY A 102 -8.73 -19.63 7.27
N GLY A 103 -8.84 -20.85 7.79
CA GLY A 103 -9.11 -21.08 9.20
C GLY A 103 -9.98 -22.31 9.38
N LYS A 104 -11.29 -22.10 9.56
CA LYS A 104 -12.27 -23.19 9.67
C LYS A 104 -12.51 -23.82 8.30
N SER A 105 -12.58 -23.00 7.26
CA SER A 105 -12.66 -23.46 5.87
C SER A 105 -11.26 -23.60 5.26
N PRO A 106 -11.12 -24.43 4.21
CA PRO A 106 -9.92 -24.44 3.38
C PRO A 106 -9.58 -23.04 2.87
N ALA A 107 -8.28 -22.74 2.83
CA ALA A 107 -7.80 -21.48 2.34
C ALA A 107 -8.22 -21.28 0.88
N ALA A 108 -8.84 -20.15 0.58
CA ALA A 108 -9.28 -19.85 -0.78
C ALA A 108 -9.35 -18.34 -1.01
N LEU A 109 -9.07 -17.97 -2.26
CA LEU A 109 -9.26 -16.61 -2.76
C LEU A 109 -10.69 -16.49 -3.27
N ARG A 110 -11.47 -15.55 -2.73
CA ARG A 110 -12.88 -15.36 -3.05
C ARG A 110 -13.13 -13.92 -3.50
N LEU A 111 -13.98 -13.78 -4.50
CA LEU A 111 -14.53 -12.50 -4.92
C LEU A 111 -15.89 -12.31 -4.26
N TRP A 112 -16.05 -11.14 -3.65
CA TRP A 112 -17.25 -10.73 -2.94
C TRP A 112 -17.81 -9.45 -3.54
N ARG A 113 -19.12 -9.28 -3.38
CA ARG A 113 -19.82 -8.02 -3.61
C ARG A 113 -20.41 -7.53 -2.30
N THR A 114 -20.05 -6.31 -1.93
CA THR A 114 -20.61 -5.65 -0.75
C THR A 114 -21.93 -4.95 -1.11
N SER A 115 -22.75 -4.69 -0.10
CA SER A 115 -23.84 -3.72 -0.22
C SER A 115 -23.31 -2.32 -0.56
N ASP A 116 -24.25 -1.46 -0.93
CA ASP A 116 -23.99 -0.02 -1.07
C ASP A 116 -23.34 0.53 0.22
N PRO A 117 -22.18 1.22 0.14
CA PRO A 117 -21.52 1.85 1.28
C PRO A 117 -22.44 2.72 2.15
N ASP A 118 -23.44 3.38 1.54
CA ASP A 118 -24.34 4.29 2.24
C ASP A 118 -25.65 3.61 2.70
N SER A 119 -25.83 2.32 2.40
CA SER A 119 -26.95 1.54 2.92
C SER A 119 -26.79 1.21 4.40
N GLN A 120 -27.91 1.09 5.11
CA GLN A 120 -27.94 0.58 6.49
C GLN A 120 -27.74 -0.95 6.54
N GLU A 121 -27.99 -1.65 5.43
CA GLU A 121 -27.78 -3.09 5.35
C GLU A 121 -26.32 -3.40 5.04
N ALA A 122 -25.67 -4.16 5.92
CA ALA A 122 -24.32 -4.69 5.72
C ALA A 122 -24.41 -6.11 5.18
N THR A 123 -24.28 -6.27 3.85
CA THR A 123 -24.33 -7.60 3.21
C THR A 123 -23.05 -7.86 2.42
N LEU A 124 -22.55 -9.09 2.54
CA LEU A 124 -21.39 -9.58 1.82
C LEU A 124 -21.80 -10.84 1.06
N GLN A 125 -21.90 -10.72 -0.26
CA GLN A 125 -22.32 -11.81 -1.13
C GLN A 125 -21.10 -12.40 -1.84
N GLN A 126 -20.91 -13.72 -1.73
CA GLN A 126 -19.86 -14.39 -2.49
C GLN A 126 -20.26 -14.43 -3.96
N VAL A 127 -19.45 -13.81 -4.81
CA VAL A 127 -19.60 -13.83 -6.26
C VAL A 127 -18.91 -15.07 -6.81
N SER A 128 -17.64 -15.27 -6.45
CA SER A 128 -16.80 -16.34 -7.01
C SER A 128 -15.79 -16.89 -6.01
N SER A 129 -15.31 -18.10 -6.26
CA SER A 129 -14.07 -18.62 -5.69
C SER A 129 -13.04 -18.74 -6.82
N LEU A 130 -11.90 -18.08 -6.68
CA LEU A 130 -10.84 -18.04 -7.67
C LEU A 130 -9.92 -19.25 -7.47
N ALA A 131 -10.42 -20.42 -7.83
CA ALA A 131 -9.64 -21.64 -7.96
C ALA A 131 -10.29 -22.49 -9.06
N ASP A 132 -9.48 -23.19 -9.85
CA ASP A 132 -10.01 -24.28 -10.67
C ASP A 132 -10.18 -25.50 -9.77
N ASP A 133 -11.25 -26.28 -9.97
CA ASP A 133 -11.57 -27.46 -9.14
C ASP A 133 -10.40 -28.46 -8.99
N GLU A 134 -9.47 -28.47 -9.95
CA GLU A 134 -8.33 -29.39 -9.96
C GLU A 134 -7.06 -28.84 -9.28
N THR A 135 -6.93 -27.52 -9.09
CA THR A 135 -5.69 -26.92 -8.56
C THR A 135 -5.98 -25.74 -7.62
N PRO A 136 -6.23 -26.01 -6.33
CA PRO A 136 -6.49 -24.94 -5.36
C PRO A 136 -5.27 -24.03 -5.19
N LEU A 137 -5.52 -22.74 -5.02
CA LEU A 137 -4.47 -21.78 -4.65
C LEU A 137 -4.10 -21.97 -3.18
N THR A 138 -2.81 -22.04 -2.88
CA THR A 138 -2.33 -22.19 -1.49
C THR A 138 -1.28 -21.14 -1.17
N ALA A 139 -1.30 -20.61 0.06
CA ALA A 139 -0.35 -19.61 0.53
C ALA A 139 -0.23 -18.35 -0.37
N VAL A 140 -1.35 -17.86 -0.90
CA VAL A 140 -1.42 -16.64 -1.72
C VAL A 140 -0.75 -15.46 -1.00
N LYS A 141 0.11 -14.75 -1.73
CA LYS A 141 0.90 -13.60 -1.24
C LYS A 141 0.42 -12.27 -1.80
N SER A 142 -0.09 -12.28 -3.02
CA SER A 142 -0.61 -11.09 -3.70
C SER A 142 -1.77 -11.49 -4.62
N ALA A 143 -2.80 -10.66 -4.67
CA ALA A 143 -3.94 -10.82 -5.57
C ALA A 143 -4.26 -9.45 -6.18
N LEU A 144 -4.00 -9.29 -7.46
CA LEU A 144 -3.93 -8.00 -8.13
C LEU A 144 -4.99 -7.91 -9.22
N TRP A 145 -5.71 -6.80 -9.25
CA TRP A 145 -6.56 -6.42 -10.37
C TRP A 145 -5.66 -5.98 -11.53
N ASP A 146 -5.95 -6.43 -12.75
CA ASP A 146 -5.24 -5.95 -13.94
C ASP A 146 -5.72 -4.52 -14.27
N PRO A 147 -4.84 -3.51 -14.22
CA PRO A 147 -5.24 -2.13 -14.51
C PRO A 147 -5.64 -1.90 -15.97
N HIS A 148 -5.28 -2.81 -16.88
CA HIS A 148 -5.58 -2.70 -18.31
C HIS A 148 -6.87 -3.42 -18.71
N ASN A 149 -7.31 -4.39 -17.90
CA ASN A 149 -8.51 -5.17 -18.17
C ASN A 149 -9.17 -5.61 -16.86
N GLU A 150 -10.30 -4.99 -16.54
CA GLU A 150 -11.09 -5.26 -15.33
C GLU A 150 -11.53 -6.72 -15.14
N GLN A 151 -11.59 -7.50 -16.23
CA GLN A 151 -11.96 -8.90 -16.17
C GLN A 151 -10.76 -9.80 -15.85
N ASN A 152 -9.55 -9.27 -15.87
CA ASN A 152 -8.34 -10.03 -15.61
C ASN A 152 -7.83 -9.78 -14.20
N MET A 153 -7.25 -10.82 -13.63
CA MET A 153 -6.59 -10.76 -12.35
C MET A 153 -5.31 -11.58 -12.35
N VAL A 154 -4.34 -11.15 -11.57
CA VAL A 154 -3.09 -11.87 -11.38
C VAL A 154 -2.90 -12.18 -9.92
N VAL A 155 -2.68 -13.46 -9.62
CA VAL A 155 -2.55 -13.97 -8.26
C VAL A 155 -1.19 -14.64 -8.13
N ALA A 156 -0.39 -14.17 -7.17
CA ALA A 156 0.89 -14.77 -6.84
C ALA A 156 0.75 -15.59 -5.56
N ASP A 157 1.05 -16.88 -5.67
CA ASP A 157 1.27 -17.74 -4.51
C ASP A 157 2.77 -17.93 -4.25
N THR A 158 3.14 -18.85 -3.36
CA THR A 158 4.55 -19.08 -3.02
C THR A 158 5.41 -19.62 -4.15
N GLU A 159 4.83 -20.29 -5.15
CA GLU A 159 5.57 -21.04 -6.18
C GLU A 159 5.30 -20.52 -7.60
N ALA A 160 4.18 -19.86 -7.82
CA ALA A 160 3.72 -19.45 -9.12
C ALA A 160 2.91 -18.14 -9.12
N VAL A 161 2.82 -17.57 -10.31
CA VAL A 161 1.91 -16.48 -10.65
C VAL A 161 0.86 -17.01 -11.61
N HIS A 162 -0.41 -16.85 -11.25
CA HIS A 162 -1.57 -17.31 -12.00
C HIS A 162 -2.32 -16.13 -12.60
N VAL A 163 -2.67 -16.23 -13.88
CA VAL A 163 -3.52 -15.26 -14.57
C VAL A 163 -4.92 -15.83 -14.66
N PHE A 164 -5.90 -15.09 -14.15
CA PHE A 164 -7.32 -15.43 -14.19
C PHE A 164 -8.05 -14.45 -15.08
N GLN A 165 -9.07 -14.95 -15.79
CA GLN A 165 -10.00 -14.14 -16.57
C GLN A 165 -11.43 -14.47 -16.16
N GLY A 166 -12.16 -13.44 -15.75
CA GLY A 166 -13.59 -13.44 -15.56
C GLY A 166 -14.32 -13.27 -16.89
N ALA A 167 -15.58 -13.70 -16.93
CA ALA A 167 -16.47 -13.37 -18.04
C ALA A 167 -17.45 -12.28 -17.60
N ALA A 168 -17.68 -11.28 -18.44
CA ALA A 168 -18.56 -10.14 -18.12
C ALA A 168 -19.98 -10.53 -17.66
N SER A 169 -20.46 -11.70 -18.09
CA SER A 169 -21.79 -12.24 -17.76
C SER A 169 -21.78 -13.38 -16.75
N SER A 170 -20.61 -13.79 -16.24
CA SER A 170 -20.47 -14.94 -15.34
C SER A 170 -19.65 -14.59 -14.13
N ALA A 171 -20.10 -15.05 -12.97
CA ALA A 171 -19.34 -14.95 -11.74
C ALA A 171 -18.17 -15.95 -11.68
N HIS A 172 -17.76 -16.57 -12.79
CA HIS A 172 -16.67 -17.54 -12.83
C HIS A 172 -15.40 -16.93 -13.42
N PHE A 173 -14.30 -17.07 -12.67
CA PHE A 173 -12.96 -16.78 -13.14
C PHE A 173 -12.30 -18.09 -13.55
N ARG A 174 -11.73 -18.13 -14.76
CA ARG A 174 -10.97 -19.26 -15.27
C ARG A 174 -9.48 -18.93 -15.25
N ARG A 175 -8.65 -19.88 -14.83
CA ARG A 175 -7.20 -19.73 -14.98
C ARG A 175 -6.79 -19.84 -16.46
N LEU A 176 -6.10 -18.82 -16.96
CA LEU A 176 -5.58 -18.77 -18.33
C LEU A 176 -4.14 -19.25 -18.41
N ASN A 177 -3.31 -18.83 -17.46
CA ASN A 177 -1.88 -19.12 -17.46
C ASN A 177 -1.36 -19.31 -16.04
N THR A 178 -0.29 -20.09 -15.91
CA THR A 178 0.50 -20.26 -14.69
C THR A 178 1.98 -20.13 -15.03
N VAL A 179 2.65 -19.17 -14.41
CA VAL A 179 4.08 -18.93 -14.54
C VAL A 179 4.75 -19.35 -13.25
N HIS A 180 5.55 -20.41 -13.27
CA HIS A 180 6.29 -20.86 -12.10
C HIS A 180 7.45 -19.90 -11.82
N VAL A 181 7.41 -19.26 -10.65
CA VAL A 181 8.40 -18.21 -10.29
C VAL A 181 9.61 -18.77 -9.54
N GLY A 182 9.56 -20.06 -9.18
CA GLY A 182 10.66 -20.78 -8.55
C GLY A 182 10.54 -20.76 -7.02
N GLN A 183 11.49 -20.11 -6.34
CA GLN A 183 11.55 -20.09 -4.88
C GLN A 183 10.42 -19.24 -4.27
N ARG A 184 10.25 -19.38 -2.95
CA ARG A 184 9.17 -18.82 -2.13
C ARG A 184 8.94 -17.34 -2.40
N CYS A 185 7.97 -17.04 -3.26
CA CYS A 185 7.51 -15.70 -3.52
C CYS A 185 6.99 -15.07 -2.21
N SER A 186 7.36 -13.82 -1.97
CA SER A 186 6.95 -13.03 -0.81
C SER A 186 5.96 -11.93 -1.17
N GLY A 187 6.04 -11.43 -2.40
CA GLY A 187 5.22 -10.33 -2.90
C GLY A 187 5.29 -10.23 -4.42
N ALA A 188 4.26 -9.65 -5.01
CA ALA A 188 4.16 -9.44 -6.45
C ALA A 188 3.36 -8.17 -6.75
N CYS A 189 3.71 -7.51 -7.85
CA CYS A 189 3.03 -6.35 -8.40
C CYS A 189 2.99 -6.43 -9.93
N LEU A 190 1.89 -5.97 -10.54
CA LEU A 190 1.73 -5.88 -11.99
C LEU A 190 2.28 -4.55 -12.48
N ASP A 191 2.93 -4.56 -13.65
CA ASP A 191 3.38 -3.32 -14.28
C ASP A 191 2.16 -2.53 -14.79
N PRO A 192 1.88 -1.31 -14.29
CA PRO A 192 0.78 -0.48 -14.78
C PRO A 192 1.01 0.07 -16.20
N HIS A 193 2.24 -0.01 -16.74
CA HIS A 193 2.59 0.43 -18.09
C HIS A 193 2.63 -0.72 -19.11
N HIS A 194 2.76 -1.97 -18.64
CA HIS A 194 2.85 -3.16 -19.49
C HIS A 194 1.99 -4.31 -18.97
N ALA A 195 0.80 -4.50 -19.55
CA ALA A 195 -0.19 -5.52 -19.17
C ALA A 195 0.32 -6.98 -19.07
N GLN A 196 1.44 -7.30 -19.69
CA GLN A 196 2.00 -8.65 -19.71
C GLN A 196 3.24 -8.81 -18.82
N GLN A 197 3.53 -7.84 -17.94
CA GLN A 197 4.68 -7.91 -17.03
C GLN A 197 4.25 -7.91 -15.58
N VAL A 198 4.82 -8.84 -14.81
CA VAL A 198 4.64 -8.93 -13.36
C VAL A 198 6.01 -9.01 -12.71
N SER A 199 6.24 -8.22 -11.67
CA SER A 199 7.43 -8.34 -10.84
C SER A 199 7.10 -9.09 -9.55
N THR A 200 8.00 -9.99 -9.16
CA THR A 200 7.91 -10.77 -7.94
C THR A 200 9.21 -10.63 -7.15
N VAL A 201 9.10 -10.78 -5.84
CA VAL A 201 10.26 -10.89 -4.94
C VAL A 201 10.27 -12.26 -4.29
N ASP A 202 11.42 -12.93 -4.33
CA ASP A 202 11.65 -14.24 -3.73
C ASP A 202 12.98 -14.27 -3.00
N ASP A 203 12.96 -14.67 -1.72
CA ASP A 203 14.09 -14.52 -0.80
C ASP A 203 14.76 -13.15 -0.96
N ALA A 204 16.00 -13.05 -1.45
CA ALA A 204 16.71 -11.77 -1.63
C ALA A 204 16.67 -11.20 -3.06
N HIS A 205 15.86 -11.76 -3.96
CA HIS A 205 15.92 -11.50 -5.40
C HIS A 205 14.69 -10.72 -5.88
N LEU A 206 14.90 -9.94 -6.95
CA LEU A 206 13.83 -9.30 -7.72
C LEU A 206 13.79 -9.96 -9.10
N LYS A 207 12.61 -10.37 -9.53
CA LYS A 207 12.37 -11.04 -10.82
C LYS A 207 11.17 -10.40 -11.51
N THR A 208 11.26 -10.23 -12.81
CA THR A 208 10.15 -9.78 -13.64
C THR A 208 9.85 -10.82 -14.71
N TRP A 209 8.59 -11.17 -14.87
CA TRP A 209 8.12 -12.24 -15.74
C TRP A 209 7.25 -11.67 -16.84
N ASP A 210 7.45 -12.17 -18.06
CA ASP A 210 6.53 -11.95 -19.17
C ASP A 210 5.44 -13.01 -19.14
N LEU A 211 4.20 -12.58 -18.85
CA LEU A 211 3.01 -13.43 -18.72
C LEU A 211 2.57 -14.06 -20.05
N ARG A 212 3.00 -13.53 -21.20
CA ARG A 212 2.66 -14.12 -22.51
C ARG A 212 3.61 -15.26 -22.86
N SER A 213 4.91 -15.08 -22.60
CA SER A 213 5.92 -16.09 -22.91
C SER A 213 6.19 -17.06 -21.76
N SER A 214 5.66 -16.77 -20.56
CA SER A 214 5.93 -17.47 -19.30
C SER A 214 7.42 -17.57 -18.99
N LYS A 215 8.19 -16.53 -19.37
CA LYS A 215 9.65 -16.47 -19.21
C LYS A 215 10.07 -15.31 -18.34
N LEU A 216 11.22 -15.48 -17.71
CA LEU A 216 11.89 -14.42 -16.96
C LEU A 216 12.39 -13.34 -17.94
N ALA A 217 11.90 -12.11 -17.77
CA ALA A 217 12.28 -10.94 -18.55
C ALA A 217 13.47 -10.21 -17.90
N PHE A 218 13.39 -9.95 -16.60
CA PHE A 218 14.43 -9.25 -15.84
C PHE A 218 14.73 -9.98 -14.53
N LYS A 219 15.98 -9.89 -14.07
CA LYS A 219 16.43 -10.54 -12.84
C LYS A 219 17.50 -9.70 -12.16
N LYS A 220 17.33 -9.47 -10.86
CA LYS A 220 18.33 -8.91 -9.97
C LYS A 220 18.56 -9.85 -8.80
N ASP A 221 19.72 -10.50 -8.81
CA ASP A 221 20.20 -11.28 -7.68
C ASP A 221 20.79 -10.39 -6.58
N GLY A 222 20.44 -10.68 -5.33
CA GLY A 222 20.83 -9.87 -4.17
C GLY A 222 20.29 -8.45 -4.27
N ALA A 223 19.00 -8.32 -4.59
CA ALA A 223 18.28 -7.05 -4.54
C ALA A 223 18.24 -6.51 -3.11
N HIS A 224 18.13 -7.39 -2.10
CA HIS A 224 18.26 -7.04 -0.68
C HIS A 224 19.35 -7.87 -0.01
N LEU A 225 19.85 -7.42 1.16
CA LEU A 225 20.81 -8.22 1.95
C LEU A 225 20.12 -9.38 2.67
N PHE A 226 18.88 -9.15 3.09
CA PHE A 226 17.99 -10.11 3.74
C PHE A 226 16.64 -10.10 3.02
N GLY A 227 15.77 -11.06 3.28
CA GLY A 227 14.60 -11.35 2.43
C GLY A 227 13.79 -10.12 1.99
N ALA A 228 13.64 -9.93 0.69
CA ALA A 228 12.69 -9.01 0.09
C ALA A 228 11.25 -9.46 0.39
N ARG A 229 10.43 -8.53 0.87
CA ARG A 229 9.08 -8.78 1.37
C ARG A 229 7.99 -8.26 0.46
N ASP A 230 8.29 -7.22 -0.31
CA ASP A 230 7.30 -6.59 -1.17
C ASP A 230 7.94 -5.85 -2.35
N VAL A 231 7.14 -5.67 -3.40
CA VAL A 231 7.52 -4.94 -4.61
C VAL A 231 6.32 -4.10 -5.07
N ASP A 232 6.60 -2.89 -5.54
CA ASP A 232 5.59 -1.98 -6.10
C ASP A 232 6.14 -1.29 -7.34
N TYR A 233 5.29 -1.03 -8.34
CA TYR A 233 5.67 -0.30 -9.55
C TYR A 233 5.43 1.18 -9.38
N ASN A 234 6.28 2.02 -9.96
CA ASN A 234 5.97 3.44 -10.06
C ASN A 234 4.86 3.64 -11.13
N PRO A 235 3.68 4.17 -10.76
CA PRO A 235 2.61 4.42 -11.73
C PRO A 235 2.94 5.53 -12.74
N ASN A 236 3.92 6.38 -12.46
CA ASN A 236 4.28 7.56 -13.25
C ASN A 236 5.58 7.38 -14.06
N VAL A 237 6.42 6.40 -13.74
CA VAL A 237 7.70 6.13 -14.43
C VAL A 237 7.77 4.67 -14.89
N PRO A 238 7.77 4.41 -16.21
CA PRO A 238 7.92 3.05 -16.75
C PRO A 238 9.23 2.38 -16.34
N TYR A 239 9.21 1.06 -16.18
CA TYR A 239 10.36 0.23 -15.78
C TYR A 239 10.94 0.53 -14.40
N GLN A 240 10.31 1.38 -13.59
CA GLN A 240 10.77 1.67 -12.25
C GLN A 240 9.99 0.87 -11.21
N VAL A 241 10.72 0.18 -10.34
CA VAL A 241 10.13 -0.58 -9.22
C VAL A 241 10.77 -0.20 -7.90
N LEU A 242 9.97 -0.30 -6.85
CA LEU A 242 10.36 -0.17 -5.45
C LEU A 242 10.32 -1.55 -4.80
N THR A 243 11.37 -1.91 -4.08
CA THR A 243 11.42 -3.12 -3.26
C THR A 243 11.70 -2.77 -1.81
N THR A 244 11.15 -3.56 -0.90
CA THR A 244 11.42 -3.46 0.55
C THR A 244 11.65 -4.84 1.14
N GLY A 245 12.36 -4.93 2.26
CA GLY A 245 12.73 -6.21 2.85
C GLY A 245 13.10 -6.21 4.32
N GLU A 246 13.64 -7.35 4.74
CA GLU A 246 14.10 -7.64 6.09
C GLU A 246 15.35 -6.85 6.48
N ASP A 247 16.05 -6.26 5.51
CA ASP A 247 17.20 -5.39 5.74
C ASP A 247 16.81 -3.95 6.13
N ALA A 248 15.52 -3.69 6.38
CA ALA A 248 14.97 -2.38 6.75
C ALA A 248 15.27 -1.27 5.72
N THR A 249 15.55 -1.64 4.47
CA THR A 249 15.81 -0.70 3.38
C THR A 249 14.72 -0.72 2.32
N LEU A 250 14.50 0.43 1.71
CA LEU A 250 13.71 0.60 0.50
C LEU A 250 14.68 0.83 -0.66
N ARG A 251 14.51 0.13 -1.78
CA ARG A 251 15.40 0.24 -2.95
C ARG A 251 14.60 0.48 -4.22
N PHE A 252 15.06 1.45 -4.99
CA PHE A 252 14.49 1.83 -6.28
C PHE A 252 15.33 1.24 -7.39
N TRP A 253 14.70 0.63 -8.38
CA TRP A 253 15.37 -0.06 -9.48
C TRP A 253 14.81 0.41 -10.81
N ASP A 254 15.70 0.61 -11.80
CA ASP A 254 15.32 0.60 -13.21
C ASP A 254 15.49 -0.83 -13.72
N LEU A 255 14.42 -1.48 -14.16
CA LEU A 255 14.44 -2.85 -14.67
C LEU A 255 15.36 -3.02 -15.88
N ARG A 256 15.65 -1.93 -16.61
CA ARG A 256 16.59 -1.93 -17.74
C ARG A 256 18.06 -1.83 -17.28
N GLN A 257 18.30 -1.39 -16.04
CA GLN A 257 19.64 -1.20 -15.47
C GLN A 257 19.73 -1.70 -14.01
N LEU A 258 19.70 -3.03 -13.85
CA LEU A 258 19.64 -3.68 -12.54
C LEU A 258 20.98 -3.83 -11.79
N GLN A 259 22.09 -3.35 -12.36
CA GLN A 259 23.41 -3.52 -11.73
C GLN A 259 23.52 -2.81 -10.37
N LYS A 260 22.88 -1.63 -10.25
CA LYS A 260 22.83 -0.84 -9.03
C LYS A 260 21.44 -0.25 -8.86
N PRO A 261 20.95 -0.09 -7.61
CA PRO A 261 19.70 0.63 -7.38
C PRO A 261 19.87 2.09 -7.77
N LEU A 262 18.81 2.71 -8.27
CA LEU A 262 18.72 4.15 -8.53
C LEU A 262 18.92 4.94 -7.23
N ARG A 263 18.27 4.46 -6.17
CA ARG A 263 18.35 5.01 -4.82
C ARG A 263 18.10 3.90 -3.81
N ALA A 264 18.72 4.01 -2.63
CA ALA A 264 18.39 3.22 -1.46
C ALA A 264 18.07 4.18 -0.31
N LEU A 265 16.94 3.97 0.35
CA LEU A 265 16.51 4.72 1.53
C LEU A 265 16.56 3.80 2.75
N SER A 266 17.09 4.32 3.85
CA SER A 266 17.32 3.58 5.10
C SER A 266 17.25 4.55 6.29
N GLY A 267 17.23 4.00 7.51
CA GLY A 267 17.28 4.78 8.75
C GLY A 267 15.93 5.25 9.29
N GLY A 268 14.82 4.79 8.69
CA GLY A 268 13.46 5.01 9.20
C GLY A 268 12.90 3.76 9.90
N HIS A 269 13.07 2.59 9.28
CA HIS A 269 12.71 1.32 9.89
C HIS A 269 13.87 0.74 10.71
N HIS A 270 13.54 0.15 11.86
CA HIS A 270 14.49 -0.51 12.76
C HIS A 270 14.36 -2.05 12.74
N HIS A 271 13.37 -2.57 12.02
CA HIS A 271 13.17 -3.99 11.75
C HIS A 271 12.64 -4.15 10.31
N TRP A 272 12.15 -5.34 9.96
CA TRP A 272 11.59 -5.66 8.65
C TRP A 272 10.53 -4.66 8.20
N ALA A 273 10.76 -4.08 7.01
CA ALA A 273 9.78 -3.26 6.32
C ALA A 273 8.90 -4.18 5.46
N THR A 274 7.64 -4.32 5.85
CA THR A 274 6.69 -5.35 5.38
C THR A 274 6.03 -4.97 4.05
N ARG A 275 5.74 -3.68 3.85
CA ARG A 275 5.11 -3.13 2.64
C ARG A 275 5.69 -1.76 2.32
N ALA A 276 5.75 -1.43 1.03
CA ALA A 276 6.08 -0.09 0.56
C ALA A 276 5.27 0.27 -0.69
N ARG A 277 4.68 1.47 -0.73
CA ARG A 277 3.76 1.92 -1.79
C ARG A 277 4.15 3.28 -2.33
N PHE A 278 4.25 3.39 -3.65
CA PHE A 278 4.30 4.69 -4.31
C PHE A 278 3.00 5.45 -4.07
N ASN A 279 3.11 6.77 -3.97
CA ASN A 279 1.93 7.62 -4.11
C ASN A 279 1.52 7.66 -5.59
N GLY A 280 0.23 7.46 -5.85
CA GLY A 280 -0.30 7.41 -7.22
C GLY A 280 -0.15 8.72 -7.99
N HIS A 281 -0.24 9.86 -7.30
CA HIS A 281 -0.22 11.18 -7.91
C HIS A 281 1.16 11.86 -7.83
N HIS A 282 1.88 11.64 -6.73
CA HIS A 282 3.16 12.29 -6.45
C HIS A 282 4.22 11.23 -6.12
N ASP A 283 4.78 10.58 -7.13
CA ASP A 283 5.71 9.45 -6.99
C ASP A 283 7.03 9.76 -6.26
N GLN A 284 7.33 11.03 -6.02
CA GLN A 284 8.34 11.48 -5.06
C GLN A 284 8.01 11.15 -3.60
N LEU A 285 6.77 10.80 -3.28
CA LEU A 285 6.32 10.34 -1.96
C LEU A 285 6.16 8.83 -1.97
N VAL A 286 6.77 8.19 -0.98
CA VAL A 286 6.67 6.75 -0.77
C VAL A 286 6.28 6.49 0.68
N LEU A 287 5.35 5.56 0.86
CA LEU A 287 4.89 5.10 2.16
C LEU A 287 5.47 3.70 2.43
N SER A 288 5.92 3.43 3.65
CA SER A 288 6.24 2.07 4.07
C SER A 288 5.77 1.79 5.49
N CYS A 289 5.58 0.51 5.79
CA CYS A 289 5.26 0.05 7.13
C CYS A 289 6.09 -1.17 7.50
N GLY A 290 6.23 -1.45 8.79
CA GLY A 290 7.11 -2.50 9.28
C GLY A 290 6.66 -3.17 10.58
N THR A 291 7.38 -4.22 10.95
CA THR A 291 7.18 -4.93 12.22
C THR A 291 7.78 -4.17 13.41
N ASP A 292 8.43 -3.03 13.18
CA ASP A 292 8.92 -2.10 14.20
C ASP A 292 7.84 -1.12 14.69
N SER A 293 6.57 -1.51 14.51
CA SER A 293 5.35 -0.76 14.83
C SER A 293 5.29 0.65 14.21
N ALA A 294 6.03 0.88 13.12
CA ALA A 294 6.12 2.20 12.52
C ALA A 294 5.66 2.24 11.07
N VAL A 295 5.23 3.44 10.69
CA VAL A 295 4.96 3.84 9.31
C VAL A 295 5.91 4.96 8.96
N CYS A 296 6.60 4.85 7.83
CA CYS A 296 7.55 5.85 7.37
C CYS A 296 7.04 6.50 6.09
N LEU A 297 7.05 7.82 6.06
CA LEU A 297 6.84 8.63 4.87
C LEU A 297 8.21 9.10 4.35
N TRP A 298 8.47 8.86 3.07
CA TRP A 298 9.77 9.07 2.44
C TRP A 298 9.69 10.04 1.28
N ARG A 299 10.77 10.77 1.08
CA ARG A 299 11.04 11.56 -0.12
C ARG A 299 12.00 10.80 -1.03
N ALA A 300 11.59 10.65 -2.29
CA ALA A 300 12.35 10.02 -3.36
C ALA A 300 12.39 10.94 -4.61
N GLY A 301 12.64 12.24 -4.39
CA GLY A 301 12.55 13.27 -5.43
C GLY A 301 13.60 13.10 -6.53
N SER A 302 14.76 12.50 -6.24
CA SER A 302 15.78 12.27 -7.28
C SER A 302 15.43 11.17 -8.28
N VAL A 303 14.41 10.36 -8.00
CA VAL A 303 13.98 9.23 -8.83
C VAL A 303 12.52 9.34 -9.28
N ALA A 304 11.88 10.47 -9.01
CA ALA A 304 10.48 10.76 -9.37
C ALA A 304 10.35 11.21 -10.83
N SER A 305 9.14 11.08 -11.37
CA SER A 305 8.75 11.52 -12.73
C SER A 305 8.91 13.03 -12.93
N VAL A 306 8.48 13.80 -11.94
CA VAL A 306 8.59 15.27 -11.92
C VAL A 306 9.56 15.64 -10.80
N PRO A 307 10.69 16.29 -11.13
CA PRO A 307 11.60 16.74 -10.10
C PRO A 307 10.96 17.84 -9.23
N LEU A 308 11.16 17.79 -7.90
CA LEU A 308 10.70 18.85 -6.99
C LEU A 308 11.15 20.24 -7.47
N GLY A 309 10.21 21.18 -7.61
CA GLY A 309 10.44 22.56 -8.07
C GLY A 309 10.49 22.77 -9.59
N ALA A 310 10.21 21.75 -10.42
CA ALA A 310 10.20 21.90 -11.88
C ALA A 310 9.03 22.76 -12.43
N GLU A 311 7.95 22.90 -11.66
CA GLU A 311 6.80 23.76 -12.00
C GLU A 311 7.11 25.27 -11.82
N ALA A 312 8.16 25.62 -11.06
CA ALA A 312 8.63 26.98 -10.90
C ALA A 312 9.47 27.40 -12.14
N GLY A 313 8.76 27.69 -13.24
CA GLY A 313 9.36 28.14 -14.49
C GLY A 313 10.24 29.38 -14.30
N GLY A 314 11.56 29.23 -14.45
CA GLY A 314 12.48 30.36 -14.57
C GLY A 314 13.92 30.17 -14.09
N GLU A 315 14.26 29.11 -13.34
CA GLU A 315 15.63 28.90 -12.86
C GLU A 315 16.39 27.86 -13.71
N ASP A 316 17.70 28.07 -13.90
CA ASP A 316 18.59 27.10 -14.55
C ASP A 316 18.51 25.75 -13.82
N ALA A 317 18.39 24.64 -14.56
CA ALA A 317 18.18 23.30 -13.99
C ALA A 317 19.23 22.90 -12.93
N ALA A 318 20.47 23.38 -13.09
CA ALA A 318 21.57 23.15 -12.16
C ALA A 318 21.42 23.93 -10.83
N SER A 319 20.84 25.13 -10.83
CA SER A 319 20.57 25.89 -9.60
C SER A 319 19.34 25.38 -8.87
N ALA A 320 18.35 24.86 -9.60
CA ALA A 320 17.17 24.22 -9.01
C ALA A 320 17.55 22.91 -8.29
N GLU A 321 18.43 22.11 -8.88
CA GLU A 321 18.87 20.83 -8.31
C GLU A 321 19.67 21.01 -7.00
N ALA A 322 20.44 22.09 -6.87
CA ALA A 322 21.19 22.41 -5.65
C ALA A 322 20.29 22.86 -4.46
N LYS A 323 19.06 23.32 -4.73
CA LYS A 323 18.09 23.74 -3.69
C LYS A 323 17.13 22.63 -3.27
N ARG A 324 17.16 21.47 -3.93
CA ARG A 324 16.23 20.37 -3.62
C ARG A 324 16.55 19.76 -2.25
N PRO A 325 15.53 19.50 -1.42
CA PRO A 325 15.74 18.73 -0.21
C PRO A 325 16.26 17.34 -0.59
N PRO A 326 17.19 16.78 0.20
CA PRO A 326 17.70 15.45 -0.09
C PRO A 326 16.57 14.41 0.02
N ASP A 327 16.73 13.34 -0.76
CA ASP A 327 15.97 12.10 -0.56
C ASP A 327 16.18 11.59 0.87
N GLY A 328 15.15 10.99 1.45
CA GLY A 328 15.24 10.49 2.82
C GLY A 328 13.90 10.44 3.53
N LEU A 329 13.97 10.18 4.84
CA LEU A 329 12.80 10.12 5.70
C LEU A 329 12.19 11.53 5.88
N ILE A 330 10.91 11.68 5.59
CA ILE A 330 10.14 12.90 5.88
C ILE A 330 9.62 12.81 7.31
N ARG A 331 8.97 11.69 7.67
CA ARG A 331 8.40 11.47 8.99
C ARG A 331 8.28 9.98 9.30
N ARG A 332 8.62 9.60 10.54
CA ARG A 332 8.29 8.30 11.16
C ARG A 332 7.08 8.50 12.06
N TYR A 333 6.05 7.70 11.84
CA TYR A 333 4.80 7.65 12.59
C TYR A 333 4.86 6.42 13.51
N GLU A 334 4.60 6.63 14.80
CA GLU A 334 4.79 5.67 15.90
C GLU A 334 3.48 5.44 16.68
N GLU A 335 2.35 5.73 16.05
CA GLU A 335 1.03 5.62 16.68
C GLU A 335 0.59 4.16 16.89
N HIS A 336 1.23 3.18 16.25
CA HIS A 336 0.92 1.77 16.43
C HIS A 336 1.73 1.15 17.57
N GLU A 337 1.11 0.23 18.30
CA GLU A 337 1.73 -0.47 19.43
C GLU A 337 2.21 -1.89 19.04
N ASP A 338 1.76 -2.38 17.89
CA ASP A 338 2.11 -3.69 17.33
C ASP A 338 2.56 -3.55 15.86
N SER A 339 3.08 -4.64 15.29
CA SER A 339 3.54 -4.75 13.92
C SER A 339 2.50 -4.25 12.92
N VAL A 340 2.94 -3.36 12.03
CA VAL A 340 2.12 -2.82 10.95
C VAL A 340 2.25 -3.72 9.72
N TYR A 341 1.14 -4.33 9.32
CA TYR A 341 1.14 -5.33 8.25
C TYR A 341 0.77 -4.78 6.88
N SER A 342 0.01 -3.68 6.85
CA SER A 342 -0.46 -3.08 5.61
C SER A 342 -0.61 -1.58 5.76
N CYS A 343 -0.29 -0.87 4.68
CA CYS A 343 -0.53 0.56 4.52
C CYS A 343 -1.00 0.82 3.10
N CYS A 344 -1.80 1.87 2.92
CA CYS A 344 -2.30 2.29 1.60
C CYS A 344 -2.54 3.79 1.55
N TRP A 345 -2.36 4.37 0.37
CA TRP A 345 -2.80 5.74 0.07
C TRP A 345 -4.31 5.77 -0.11
N SER A 346 -4.93 6.91 0.20
CA SER A 346 -6.34 7.11 -0.11
C SER A 346 -6.56 7.09 -1.63
N ALA A 347 -7.70 6.53 -2.04
CA ALA A 347 -8.14 6.55 -3.43
C ALA A 347 -8.71 7.92 -3.86
N VAL A 348 -8.87 8.87 -2.92
CA VAL A 348 -9.53 10.17 -3.14
C VAL A 348 -8.55 11.33 -3.08
N ASP A 349 -7.55 11.27 -2.19
CA ASP A 349 -6.56 12.34 -2.03
C ASP A 349 -5.14 11.76 -1.86
N ALA A 350 -4.19 12.34 -2.59
CA ALA A 350 -2.77 12.02 -2.53
C ALA A 350 -2.13 12.34 -1.18
N TRP A 351 -2.77 13.13 -0.32
CA TRP A 351 -2.20 13.57 0.95
C TRP A 351 -2.65 12.75 2.16
N VAL A 352 -3.55 11.78 1.97
CA VAL A 352 -4.13 10.97 3.06
C VAL A 352 -3.75 9.51 2.86
N PHE A 353 -3.37 8.83 3.95
CA PHE A 353 -3.03 7.42 3.92
C PHE A 353 -3.46 6.73 5.22
N ALA A 354 -3.65 5.41 5.14
CA ALA A 354 -4.06 4.58 6.26
C ALA A 354 -3.10 3.42 6.47
N SER A 355 -2.98 2.98 7.72
CA SER A 355 -2.18 1.84 8.14
C SER A 355 -2.91 1.02 9.20
N VAL A 356 -2.62 -0.28 9.25
CA VAL A 356 -3.22 -1.20 10.23
C VAL A 356 -2.16 -2.07 10.90
N SER A 357 -2.22 -2.13 12.24
CA SER A 357 -1.41 -3.02 13.06
C SER A 357 -2.15 -4.28 13.48
N TYR A 358 -1.39 -5.27 13.93
CA TYR A 358 -1.91 -6.59 14.28
C TYR A 358 -3.00 -6.57 15.36
N ASP A 359 -2.89 -5.66 16.32
CA ASP A 359 -3.85 -5.43 17.41
C ASP A 359 -5.22 -4.91 16.94
N GLY A 360 -5.40 -4.69 15.64
CA GLY A 360 -6.66 -4.19 15.08
C GLY A 360 -6.80 -2.67 15.07
N LYS A 361 -5.72 -1.94 15.35
CA LYS A 361 -5.71 -0.47 15.30
C LYS A 361 -5.47 0.01 13.86
N LEU A 362 -6.45 0.69 13.29
CA LEU A 362 -6.31 1.51 12.09
C LEU A 362 -5.91 2.93 12.48
N VAL A 363 -4.90 3.46 11.79
CA VAL A 363 -4.51 4.87 11.88
C VAL A 363 -4.61 5.51 10.49
N VAL A 364 -5.24 6.68 10.40
CA VAL A 364 -5.33 7.50 9.20
C VAL A 364 -4.56 8.78 9.41
N ASN A 365 -3.54 8.97 8.58
CA ASN A 365 -2.57 10.05 8.68
C ASN A 365 -2.58 10.92 7.43
N ARG A 366 -1.97 12.10 7.55
CA ARG A 366 -1.78 13.04 6.44
C ARG A 366 -0.31 13.35 6.22
N VAL A 367 0.02 13.62 4.96
CA VAL A 367 1.31 14.19 4.57
C VAL A 367 1.45 15.56 5.27
N PRO A 368 2.61 15.86 5.89
CA PRO A 368 2.81 17.13 6.56
C PRO A 368 2.59 18.32 5.61
N GLY A 369 1.92 19.37 6.10
CA GLY A 369 1.59 20.56 5.29
C GLY A 369 2.81 21.17 4.61
N GLU A 370 3.93 21.27 5.31
CA GLU A 370 5.21 21.77 4.76
C GLU A 370 5.69 20.96 3.55
N GLU A 371 5.50 19.64 3.58
CA GLU A 371 5.87 18.78 2.45
C GLU A 371 4.90 18.98 1.27
N LYS A 372 3.60 19.02 1.58
CA LYS A 372 2.56 19.28 0.59
C LYS A 372 2.81 20.61 -0.12
N TYR A 373 3.09 21.69 0.61
CA TYR A 373 3.40 22.99 0.02
C TYR A 373 4.68 22.96 -0.81
N ARG A 374 5.72 22.23 -0.38
CA ARG A 374 6.96 22.10 -1.17
C ARG A 374 6.77 21.35 -2.49
N ILE A 375 5.77 20.49 -2.57
CA ILE A 375 5.45 19.75 -3.79
C ILE A 375 4.61 20.60 -4.74
N LEU A 376 3.70 21.43 -4.20
CA LEU A 376 2.74 22.21 -4.97
C LEU A 376 3.25 23.59 -5.40
N LEU A 377 4.32 24.09 -4.77
CA LEU A 377 4.97 25.38 -5.05
C LEU A 377 6.38 25.13 -5.58
#